data_AF-A0A967ETN8-F1
#
_entry.id   AF-A0A967ETN8-F1
#
_cell.length_a   1.000
_cell.length_b   1.000
_cell.length_c   1.000
_cell.angle_alpha   90.00
_cell.angle_beta   90.00
_cell.angle_gamma   90.00
#
_symmetry.space_group_name_H-M   'P 1'
#
loop_
_entity.id
_entity.type
_entity.pdbx_description
1 polymer ?
#
loop_
_entity_poly.entity_id
_entity_poly.type
_entity_poly.pdbx_seq_one_letter_code
_entity_poly.pdbx_strand_id
1 'polypeptide(L)'
;MFGGVIGWLVIGGALWLASVKLLDGEARFQTVVRLIGFAHTPLLLVAIALLLPSPVSTAVAAVGLVWFIAAVAAAAQALFDFDRGRSVSAALLAVATWWILQMIGIGPSLPLVLRRL
;
A
#
# COMPACT_ATOMS: atom_id res chain seq x y z
N MET A 1 -14.79 -8.01 -5.52
CA MET A 1 -14.81 -6.53 -5.66
C MET A 1 -14.59 -5.80 -4.33
N PHE A 2 -15.26 -6.15 -3.23
CA PHE A 2 -15.09 -5.48 -1.93
C PHE A 2 -13.68 -5.48 -1.33
N GLY A 3 -12.86 -6.50 -1.62
CA GLY A 3 -11.51 -6.60 -1.08
C GLY A 3 -10.59 -5.41 -1.47
N GLY A 4 -10.73 -4.86 -2.68
CA GLY A 4 -9.94 -3.71 -3.11
C GLY A 4 -10.28 -2.44 -2.33
N VAL A 5 -11.58 -2.21 -2.08
CA VAL A 5 -12.07 -1.07 -1.29
C VAL A 5 -11.65 -1.20 0.18
N ILE A 6 -11.73 -2.39 0.75
CA ILE A 6 -11.29 -2.66 2.12
C ILE A 6 -9.77 -2.45 2.24
N GLY A 7 -8.98 -2.99 1.32
CA GLY A 7 -7.52 -2.79 1.30
C GLY A 7 -7.14 -1.31 1.22
N TRP A 8 -7.86 -0.56 0.38
CA TRP A 8 -7.70 0.88 0.25
C TRP A 8 -7.97 1.64 1.56
N LEU A 9 -9.11 1.37 2.21
CA LEU A 9 -9.45 1.99 3.49
C LEU A 9 -8.47 1.59 4.60
N VAL A 10 -8.02 0.33 4.61
CA VAL A 10 -7.03 -0.17 5.56
C VAL A 10 -5.72 0.57 5.42
N ILE A 11 -5.19 0.73 4.20
CA ILE A 11 -3.94 1.45 3.98
C ILE A 11 -4.09 2.93 4.31
N GLY A 12 -5.19 3.56 3.91
CA GLY A 12 -5.47 4.97 4.25
C GLY A 12 -5.60 5.20 5.76
N GLY A 13 -6.28 4.29 6.46
CA GLY A 13 -6.44 4.30 7.92
C GLY A 13 -5.13 4.07 8.64
N ALA A 14 -4.37 3.04 8.25
CA ALA A 14 -3.09 2.73 8.83
C ALA A 14 -2.07 3.86 8.60
N LEU A 15 -2.05 4.46 7.41
CA LEU A 15 -1.20 5.61 7.13
C LEU A 15 -1.58 6.81 7.98
N TRP A 16 -2.88 7.16 8.06
CA TRP A 16 -3.33 8.27 8.88
C TRP A 16 -3.01 8.05 10.37
N LEU A 17 -3.27 6.86 10.90
CA LEU A 17 -2.94 6.52 12.28
C LEU A 17 -1.43 6.57 12.54
N ALA A 18 -0.61 5.96 11.68
CA ALA A 18 0.84 5.96 11.83
C ALA A 18 1.39 7.40 11.78
N SER A 19 0.98 8.19 10.80
CA SER A 19 1.42 9.57 10.66
C SER A 19 0.98 10.45 11.83
N VAL A 20 -0.29 10.40 12.23
CA VAL A 20 -0.83 11.29 13.27
C VAL A 20 -0.42 10.87 14.68
N LYS A 21 -0.31 9.57 14.97
CA LYS A 21 -0.07 9.07 16.33
C LYS A 21 1.37 8.74 16.64
N LEU A 22 2.16 8.34 15.64
CA LEU A 22 3.54 7.91 15.85
C LEU A 22 4.55 8.93 15.34
N LEU A 23 4.13 9.78 14.40
CA LEU A 23 5.01 10.67 13.67
C LEU A 23 4.50 12.11 13.67
N ASP A 24 3.65 12.54 14.60
CA ASP A 24 3.21 13.93 14.77
C ASP A 24 2.79 14.67 13.47
N GLY A 25 2.13 13.97 12.55
CA GLY A 25 1.60 14.54 11.32
C GLY A 25 0.19 15.10 11.48
N GLU A 26 -0.16 16.09 10.66
CA GLU A 26 -1.51 16.68 10.63
C GLU A 26 -2.14 16.53 9.24
N ALA A 27 -3.17 15.69 9.13
CA ALA A 27 -4.01 15.65 7.93
C ALA A 27 -5.43 15.16 8.26
N ARG A 28 -6.41 15.60 7.46
CA ARG A 28 -7.78 15.09 7.56
C ARG A 28 -7.84 13.70 6.92
N PHE A 29 -8.44 12.74 7.63
CA PHE A 29 -8.56 11.36 7.17
C PHE A 29 -9.15 11.23 5.76
N GLN A 30 -10.19 12.02 5.44
CA GLN A 30 -10.83 12.03 4.12
C GLN A 30 -9.84 12.38 2.98
N THR A 31 -8.92 13.31 3.24
CA THR A 31 -7.88 13.71 2.28
C THR A 31 -6.87 12.59 2.09
N VAL A 32 -6.47 11.92 3.18
CA VAL A 32 -5.54 10.78 3.14
C VAL A 32 -6.12 9.64 2.32
N VAL A 33 -7.37 9.24 2.58
CA VAL A 33 -8.04 8.16 1.84
C VAL A 33 -8.11 8.50 0.35
N ARG A 34 -8.52 9.73 -0.03
CA ARG A 34 -8.56 10.14 -1.44
C ARG A 34 -7.20 10.04 -2.12
N LEU A 35 -6.15 10.56 -1.50
CA LEU A 35 -4.82 10.56 -2.13
C LEU A 35 -4.24 9.14 -2.24
N ILE A 36 -4.47 8.31 -1.22
CA ILE A 36 -4.03 6.91 -1.23
C ILE A 36 -4.72 6.11 -2.33
N GLY A 37 -5.93 6.49 -2.76
CA GLY A 37 -6.59 5.86 -3.91
C GLY A 37 -5.72 5.91 -5.19
N PHE A 38 -5.02 7.02 -5.42
CA PHE A 38 -4.10 7.15 -6.55
C PHE A 38 -2.83 6.32 -6.36
N ALA A 39 -2.36 6.19 -5.12
CA ALA A 39 -1.19 5.38 -4.79
C ALA A 39 -1.41 3.88 -5.05
N HIS A 40 -2.66 3.40 -5.19
CA HIS A 40 -2.96 1.99 -5.49
C HIS A 40 -2.71 1.58 -6.96
N THR A 41 -2.57 2.55 -7.87
CA THR A 41 -2.41 2.29 -9.31
C THR A 41 -1.31 1.26 -9.65
N PRO A 42 -0.12 1.28 -9.02
CA PRO A 42 0.93 0.30 -9.30
C PRO A 42 0.54 -1.15 -8.99
N LEU A 43 -0.47 -1.40 -8.15
CA LEU A 43 -0.97 -2.76 -7.87
C LEU A 43 -1.64 -3.40 -9.10
N LEU A 44 -2.01 -2.61 -10.11
CA LEU A 44 -2.43 -3.15 -11.42
C LEU A 44 -1.30 -3.95 -12.07
N LEU A 45 -0.03 -3.58 -11.87
CA LEU A 45 1.10 -4.36 -12.36
C LEU A 45 1.19 -5.72 -11.67
N VAL A 46 0.87 -5.79 -10.37
CA VAL A 46 0.80 -7.06 -9.63
C VAL A 46 -0.32 -7.94 -10.17
N ALA A 47 -1.47 -7.35 -10.52
CA ALA A 47 -2.56 -8.09 -11.16
C ALA A 47 -2.17 -8.60 -12.56
N ILE A 48 -1.50 -7.77 -13.37
CA ILE A 48 -1.02 -8.14 -14.71
C ILE A 48 0.06 -9.24 -14.62
N ALA A 49 0.92 -9.19 -13.61
CA ALA A 49 1.97 -10.18 -13.40
C ALA A 49 1.42 -11.61 -13.32
N LEU A 50 0.18 -11.80 -12.83
CA LEU A 50 -0.48 -13.10 -12.74
C LEU A 50 -0.74 -13.76 -14.11
N LEU A 51 -0.73 -12.97 -15.19
CA LEU A 51 -0.95 -13.45 -16.55
C LEU A 51 0.35 -13.77 -17.28
N LEU A 52 1.50 -13.45 -16.68
CA LEU A 52 2.81 -13.62 -17.30
C LEU A 52 3.46 -14.94 -16.88
N PRO A 53 4.30 -15.55 -17.74
CA PRO A 53 5.09 -16.71 -17.36
C PRO A 53 6.20 -16.35 -16.35
N SER A 54 6.58 -17.31 -15.52
CA SER A 54 7.77 -17.22 -14.66
C SER A 54 9.06 -17.28 -15.51
N PRO A 55 10.12 -16.49 -15.21
CA PRO A 55 10.32 -15.63 -14.04
C PRO A 55 9.85 -14.18 -14.20
N VAL A 56 9.32 -13.81 -15.38
CA VAL A 56 8.91 -12.43 -15.70
C VAL A 56 7.78 -11.95 -14.76
N SER A 57 6.83 -12.83 -14.44
CA SER A 57 5.76 -12.59 -13.46
C SER A 57 6.32 -12.05 -12.13
N THR A 58 7.32 -12.72 -11.56
CA THR A 58 7.94 -12.33 -10.28
C THR A 58 8.57 -10.96 -10.34
N ALA A 59 9.31 -10.66 -11.41
CA ALA A 59 9.96 -9.37 -11.59
C ALA A 59 8.93 -8.23 -11.69
N VAL A 60 7.87 -8.42 -12.48
CA VAL A 60 6.80 -7.42 -12.65
C VAL A 60 6.04 -7.19 -11.35
N ALA A 61 5.73 -8.25 -10.61
CA ALA A 61 5.08 -8.15 -9.29
C ALA A 61 5.96 -7.38 -8.30
N ALA A 62 7.27 -7.68 -8.25
CA ALA A 62 8.21 -7.00 -7.36
C ALA A 62 8.32 -5.51 -7.69
N VAL A 63 8.43 -5.15 -8.98
CA VAL A 63 8.45 -3.74 -9.43
C VAL A 63 7.15 -3.03 -9.06
N GLY A 64 6.00 -3.68 -9.25
CA GLY A 64 4.69 -3.14 -8.87
C GLY A 64 4.58 -2.86 -7.37
N LEU A 65 5.08 -3.75 -6.52
CA LEU A 65 5.09 -3.59 -5.06
C LEU A 65 6.05 -2.48 -4.60
N VAL A 66 7.25 -2.40 -5.18
CA VAL A 66 8.22 -1.34 -4.88
C VAL A 66 7.65 0.02 -5.27
N TRP A 67 7.05 0.12 -6.46
CA TRP A 67 6.40 1.35 -6.90
C TRP A 67 5.20 1.71 -6.02
N PHE A 68 4.39 0.72 -5.62
CA PHE A 68 3.29 0.94 -4.69
C PHE A 68 3.77 1.57 -3.36
N ILE A 69 4.81 1.01 -2.74
CA ILE A 69 5.40 1.56 -1.50
C ILE A 69 5.92 2.99 -1.74
N ALA A 70 6.63 3.22 -2.85
CA ALA A 70 7.14 4.55 -3.19
C ALA A 70 6.01 5.58 -3.40
N ALA A 71 4.89 5.17 -4.00
CA ALA A 71 3.72 6.02 -4.19
C ALA A 71 3.04 6.37 -2.86
N VAL A 72 2.94 5.41 -1.93
CA VAL A 72 2.42 5.66 -0.57
C VAL A 72 3.37 6.60 0.19
N ALA A 73 4.68 6.44 0.06
CA ALA A 73 5.65 7.35 0.68
C ALA A 73 5.56 8.77 0.12
N ALA A 74 5.43 8.93 -1.20
CA ALA A 74 5.21 10.24 -1.83
C ALA A 74 3.88 10.87 -1.37
N ALA A 75 2.82 10.08 -1.21
CA ALA A 75 1.56 10.56 -0.65
C ALA A 75 1.72 11.01 0.81
N ALA A 76 2.45 10.25 1.63
CA ALA A 76 2.73 10.63 3.02
C ALA A 76 3.51 11.95 3.09
N GLN A 77 4.54 12.11 2.24
CA GLN A 77 5.31 13.33 2.14
C GLN A 77 4.42 14.53 1.80
N ALA A 78 3.54 14.39 0.79
CA ALA A 78 2.68 15.47 0.34
C ALA A 78 1.54 15.81 1.33
N LEU A 79 1.05 14.84 2.10
CA LEU A 79 -0.07 15.03 3.03
C LEU A 79 0.34 15.60 4.38
N PHE A 80 1.51 15.19 4.88
CA PHE A 80 1.91 15.46 6.25
C PHE A 80 3.17 16.35 6.35
N ASP A 81 3.68 16.84 5.21
CA ASP A 81 4.89 17.65 5.12
C ASP A 81 6.10 17.00 5.84
N PHE A 82 6.20 15.68 5.68
CA PHE A 82 7.27 14.90 6.29
C PHE A 82 8.56 14.99 5.48
N ASP A 83 9.69 14.83 6.16
CA ASP A 83 10.94 14.50 5.48
C ASP A 83 10.86 13.10 4.85
N ARG A 84 11.83 12.78 3.99
CA ARG A 84 11.84 11.49 3.28
C ARG A 84 11.84 10.28 4.25
N GLY A 85 12.56 10.37 5.37
CA GLY A 85 12.67 9.28 6.34
C GLY A 85 11.33 8.98 7.02
N ARG A 86 10.67 10.02 7.55
CA ARG A 86 9.32 9.89 8.15
C ARG A 86 8.29 9.40 7.13
N SER A 87 8.35 9.90 5.90
CA SER A 87 7.44 9.51 4.82
C SER A 87 7.53 8.02 4.47
N VAL A 88 8.75 7.52 4.30
CA VAL A 88 9.00 6.10 4.02
C VAL A 88 8.59 5.24 5.21
N SER A 89 8.88 5.67 6.44
CA SER A 89 8.52 4.94 7.65
C SER A 89 7.00 4.81 7.80
N ALA A 90 6.25 5.90 7.59
CA ALA A 90 4.80 5.91 7.60
C ALA A 90 4.21 4.97 6.53
N ALA A 91 4.76 5.02 5.32
CA ALA A 91 4.34 4.15 4.22
C ALA A 91 4.58 2.67 4.53
N LEU A 92 5.77 2.32 5.05
CA LEU A 92 6.09 0.96 5.42
C LEU A 92 5.16 0.43 6.52
N LEU A 93 4.86 1.24 7.54
CA LEU A 93 3.91 0.87 8.60
C LEU A 93 2.49 0.63 8.05
N ALA A 94 2.03 1.49 7.13
CA ALA A 94 0.73 1.35 6.50
C ALA A 94 0.64 0.06 5.65
N VAL A 95 1.65 -0.18 4.83
CA VAL A 95 1.74 -1.37 3.97
C VAL A 95 1.89 -2.65 4.80
N ALA A 96 2.71 -2.62 5.86
CA ALA A 96 2.87 -3.74 6.78
C ALA A 96 1.55 -4.08 7.48
N THR A 97 0.80 -3.08 7.95
CA THR A 97 -0.51 -3.28 8.56
C THR A 97 -1.48 -3.96 7.59
N TRP A 98 -1.55 -3.46 6.36
CA TRP A 98 -2.36 -4.06 5.31
C TRP A 98 -1.95 -5.51 5.01
N TRP A 99 -0.65 -5.78 4.91
CA TRP A 99 -0.13 -7.11 4.64
C TRP A 99 -0.48 -8.09 5.76
N ILE A 100 -0.31 -7.70 7.04
CA ILE A 100 -0.67 -8.53 8.20
C ILE A 100 -2.16 -8.87 8.19
N LEU A 101 -3.02 -7.88 7.90
CA LEU A 101 -4.46 -8.11 7.80
C LEU A 101 -4.83 -9.10 6.70
N GLN A 102 -4.12 -9.08 5.57
CA GLN A 102 -4.30 -10.09 4.54
C GLN A 102 -3.87 -11.50 4.97
N MET A 103 -2.79 -11.62 5.75
CA MET A 103 -2.33 -12.93 6.24
C MET A 103 -3.36 -13.59 7.17
N ILE A 104 -4.10 -12.82 7.95
CA ILE A 104 -5.15 -13.31 8.85
C ILE A 104 -6.54 -13.42 8.18
N GLY A 105 -6.61 -13.30 6.85
CA GLY A 105 -7.83 -13.50 6.07
C GLY A 105 -8.73 -12.26 5.93
N ILE A 106 -8.27 -11.09 6.37
CA ILE A 106 -9.01 -9.82 6.23
C ILE A 106 -8.49 -9.08 4.99
N GLY A 107 -8.96 -9.48 3.80
CA GLY A 107 -8.63 -8.82 2.53
C GLY A 107 -8.58 -9.75 1.31
N PRO A 108 -8.42 -9.21 0.09
CA PRO A 108 -8.29 -10.02 -1.13
C PRO A 108 -6.91 -10.70 -1.12
N SER A 109 -6.88 -12.02 -1.15
CA SER A 109 -5.74 -12.87 -0.82
C SER A 109 -4.48 -12.68 -1.69
N LEU A 110 -3.58 -11.75 -1.34
CA LEU A 110 -2.16 -11.79 -1.74
C LEU A 110 -1.47 -13.14 -1.48
N PRO A 111 -1.82 -13.92 -0.42
CA PRO A 111 -1.24 -15.24 -0.22
C PRO A 111 -1.49 -16.22 -1.38
N LEU A 112 -2.51 -16.01 -2.21
CA LEU A 112 -2.73 -16.84 -3.41
C LEU A 112 -1.74 -16.52 -4.53
N VAL A 113 -1.24 -15.28 -4.61
CA VAL A 113 -0.22 -14.87 -5.58
C VAL A 113 1.12 -15.49 -5.22
N LEU A 114 1.53 -15.37 -3.95
CA LEU A 114 2.81 -15.91 -3.47
C LEU A 114 2.85 -17.44 -3.44
N ARG A 115 1.71 -18.13 -3.31
CA ARG A 115 1.63 -19.61 -3.40
C ARG A 115 1.76 -20.16 -4.83
N ARG A 116 1.60 -19.31 -5.84
CA ARG A 116 1.72 -19.68 -7.27
C ARG A 116 3.06 -19.29 -7.90
N LEU A 117 3.89 -18.55 -7.16
CA LEU A 117 5.28 -18.26 -7.48
C LEU A 117 6.17 -19.36 -6.89
#